data_AF-E0UBV2-F1
#
_entry.id   AF-E0UBV2-F1
#
_cell.length_a   1.000
_cell.length_b   1.000
_cell.length_c   1.000
_cell.angle_alpha   90.00
_cell.angle_beta   90.00
_cell.angle_gamma   90.00
#
_symmetry.space_group_name_H-M   'P 1'
#
loop_
_entity.id
_entity.type
_entity.pdbx_description
1 polymer ?
#
loop_
_entity_poly.entity_id
_entity_poly.type
_entity_poly.pdbx_seq_one_letter_code
_entity_poly.pdbx_strand_id
1 'polypeptide(L)' 'MTVKDKIFKAIQEMPQDVTFDELMERLNLLYKVEQGHQAVTTGETILSEEVKQKLQEGAIKRAKRDLELTQE' A
#
# COMPACT_ATOMS: atom_id res chain seq x y z
N MET A 1 -27.27 -2.05 -8.21
CA MET A 1 -26.12 -2.83 -7.70
C MET A 1 -25.22 -1.89 -6.93
N THR A 2 -25.07 -2.10 -5.63
CA THR A 2 -24.25 -1.28 -4.74
C THR A 2 -22.76 -1.66 -4.86
N VAL A 3 -21.87 -0.84 -4.30
CA VAL A 3 -20.43 -1.18 -4.19
C VAL A 3 -20.24 -2.46 -3.39
N LYS A 4 -21.03 -2.65 -2.33
CA LYS A 4 -21.05 -3.88 -1.53
C LYS A 4 -21.39 -5.11 -2.39
N ASP A 5 -22.40 -5.03 -3.26
CA ASP A 5 -22.81 -6.14 -4.13
C ASP A 5 -21.71 -6.50 -5.14
N LYS A 6 -21.00 -5.49 -5.67
CA LYS A 6 -19.87 -5.70 -6.58
C LYS A 6 -18.71 -6.41 -5.90
N ILE A 7 -18.37 -5.99 -4.68
CA ILE A 7 -17.29 -6.61 -3.89
C ILE A 7 -17.66 -8.06 -3.56
N PHE A 8 -18.90 -8.30 -3.12
CA PHE A 8 -19.36 -9.65 -2.78
C PHE A 8 -19.29 -10.59 -3.98
N LYS A 9 -19.74 -10.14 -5.15
CA LYS A 9 -19.65 -10.90 -6.40
C LYS A 9 -18.19 -11.19 -6.78
N ALA A 10 -17.31 -10.20 -6.68
CA ALA A 10 -15.90 -10.39 -7.00
C ALA A 10 -15.24 -11.44 -6.09
N ILE A 11 -15.54 -11.43 -4.79
CA ILE A 11 -15.05 -12.43 -3.82
C ILE A 11 -15.59 -13.83 -4.16
N GLN A 12 -16.87 -13.95 -4.56
CA GLN A 12 -17.45 -15.23 -4.95
C GLN A 12 -16.87 -15.82 -6.24
N GLU A 13 -16.41 -14.96 -7.15
CA GLU A 13 -15.79 -15.36 -8.43
C GLU A 13 -14.30 -15.68 -8.28
N MET A 14 -13.73 -15.53 -7.08
CA MET A 14 -12.31 -15.81 -6.85
C MET A 14 -11.98 -17.30 -6.92
N PRO A 15 -10.81 -17.66 -7.48
CA PRO A 15 -10.28 -19.01 -7.40
C PRO A 15 -10.12 -19.46 -5.94
N GLN A 16 -10.45 -20.73 -5.67
CA GLN A 16 -10.44 -21.32 -4.32
C GLN A 16 -9.02 -21.57 -3.78
N ASP A 17 -8.01 -21.45 -4.63
CA ASP A 17 -6.58 -21.58 -4.31
C ASP A 17 -5.93 -20.25 -3.91
N VAL A 18 -6.68 -19.15 -3.91
CA VAL A 18 -6.19 -17.83 -3.46
C VAL A 18 -6.59 -17.58 -2.02
N THR A 19 -5.61 -17.26 -1.18
CA THR A 19 -5.84 -16.87 0.21
C THR A 19 -6.27 -15.41 0.32
N PHE A 20 -6.91 -15.07 1.44
CA PHE A 20 -7.29 -13.69 1.73
C PHE A 20 -6.08 -12.75 1.81
N ASP A 21 -4.96 -13.22 2.37
CA ASP A 21 -3.74 -12.41 2.51
C ASP A 21 -3.13 -12.08 1.13
N GLU A 22 -3.05 -13.07 0.24
CA GLU A 22 -2.58 -12.86 -1.14
C GLU A 22 -3.48 -11.89 -1.90
N LEU A 23 -4.80 -11.97 -1.70
CA LEU A 23 -5.76 -11.02 -2.27
C LEU A 23 -5.50 -9.60 -1.77
N MET A 24 -5.37 -9.43 -0.46
CA MET A 24 -5.15 -8.12 0.15
C MET A 24 -3.82 -7.52 -0.28
N GLU A 25 -2.77 -8.34 -0.40
CA GLU A 25 -1.49 -7.91 -0.95
C GLU A 25 -1.63 -7.45 -2.39
N ARG A 26 -2.30 -8.24 -3.24
CA ARG A 26 -2.52 -7.91 -4.65
C ARG A 26 -3.34 -6.63 -4.80
N LEU A 27 -4.39 -6.46 -4.01
CA LEU A 27 -5.22 -5.26 -4.02
C LEU A 27 -4.41 -4.02 -3.61
N ASN A 28 -3.61 -4.13 -2.56
CA ASN A 28 -2.74 -3.05 -2.10
C ASN A 28 -1.69 -2.67 -3.16
N LEU A 29 -1.12 -3.65 -3.86
CA LEU A 29 -0.20 -3.41 -4.97
C LEU A 29 -0.90 -2.61 -6.09
N LEU A 30 -2.05 -3.07 -6.57
CA LEU A 30 -2.80 -2.39 -7.63
C LEU A 30 -3.19 -0.97 -7.23
N TYR A 31 -3.64 -0.77 -5.98
CA TYR A 31 -3.94 0.55 -5.45
C TYR A 31 -2.72 1.49 -5.53
N LYS A 32 -1.53 1.03 -5.10
CA LYS A 32 -0.30 1.83 -5.17
C LYS A 32 0.11 2.17 -6.60
N VAL A 33 -0.08 1.25 -7.54
CA VAL A 33 0.20 1.50 -8.97
C VAL A 33 -0.69 2.62 -9.49
N GLU A 34 -2.00 2.56 -9.22
CA GLU A 34 -2.93 3.61 -9.63
C GLU A 34 -2.59 4.97 -9.01
N GLN A 35 -2.25 5.01 -7.72
CA GLN A 35 -1.78 6.24 -7.06
C GLN A 35 -0.52 6.80 -7.75
N GLY A 36 0.45 5.93 -8.08
CA GLY A 36 1.66 6.34 -8.80
C GLY A 36 1.35 6.87 -10.21
N HIS A 37 0.45 6.21 -10.95
CA HIS A 37 0.02 6.67 -12.27
C HIS A 37 -0.66 8.04 -12.21
N GLN A 38 -1.56 8.24 -11.23
CA GLN A 38 -2.22 9.52 -11.00
C GLN A 38 -1.19 10.61 -10.67
N ALA A 39 -0.25 10.33 -9.75
CA ALA A 39 0.79 11.28 -9.35
C ALA A 39 1.68 11.70 -10.54
N VAL A 40 2.05 10.77 -11.42
CA VAL A 40 2.78 11.10 -12.65
C VAL A 40 1.93 11.97 -13.58
N THR A 41 0.64 11.65 -13.72
CA THR A 41 -0.27 12.39 -14.58
C THR A 41 -0.52 13.82 -14.09
N THR A 42 -0.54 14.04 -12.77
CA THR A 42 -0.73 15.36 -12.15
C THR A 42 0.57 16.13 -11.94
N GLY A 43 1.72 15.55 -12.27
CA GLY A 43 3.04 16.16 -12.08
C GLY A 43 3.56 16.11 -10.63
N GLU A 44 2.91 15.35 -9.75
CA GLU A 44 3.30 15.10 -8.36
C GLU A 44 4.45 14.09 -8.28
N THR A 45 5.59 14.42 -8.90
CA THR A 45 6.81 13.62 -8.87
C THR A 45 7.86 14.25 -7.96
N ILE A 46 8.70 13.43 -7.34
CA ILE A 46 9.83 13.88 -6.51
C ILE A 46 11.17 13.42 -7.12
N LEU A 47 12.23 14.17 -6.86
CA LEU A 47 13.56 13.83 -7.32
C LEU A 47 14.13 12.64 -6.54
N SER A 48 15.04 11.90 -7.16
CA SER A 48 15.67 10.71 -6.55
C SER A 48 16.32 10.99 -5.19
N GLU A 49 16.95 12.16 -5.01
CA GLU A 49 17.56 12.52 -3.73
C GLU A 49 16.52 12.78 -2.63
N GLU A 50 15.37 13.34 -2.98
CA GLU A 50 14.25 13.53 -2.03
C GLU A 50 13.62 12.19 -1.64
N VAL A 51 13.57 11.21 -2.56
CA VAL A 51 13.16 9.84 -2.26
C VAL A 51 14.09 9.22 -1.21
N LYS A 52 15.41 9.32 -1.39
CA LYS A 52 16.40 8.78 -0.45
C LYS A 52 16.25 9.38 0.94
N GLN A 53 16.06 10.69 1.03
CA GLN A 53 15.84 11.38 2.30
C GLN A 53 14.58 10.88 3.00
N LYS A 54 13.44 10.81 2.29
CA LYS A 54 12.18 10.30 2.86
C LYS A 54 12.30 8.85 3.35
N LEU A 55 13.02 8.00 2.63
CA LEU A 55 13.26 6.61 3.04
C LEU A 55 14.10 6.53 4.32
N GLN A 56 15.15 7.35 4.43
CA GLN A 56 15.98 7.43 5.64
C GLN A 56 15.19 7.96 6.84
N GLU A 57 14.42 9.02 6.68
CA GLU A 57 13.55 9.55 7.74
C GLU A 57 12.54 8.51 8.23
N GLY A 58 11.92 7.79 7.30
CA GLY A 58 10.98 6.71 7.63
C GLY A 58 11.66 5.58 8.41
N ALA A 59 12.89 5.22 8.06
CA ALA A 59 13.66 4.21 8.78
C ALA A 59 14.02 4.66 10.21
N ILE A 60 14.44 5.92 10.38
CA ILE A 60 14.75 6.49 11.70
C ILE A 60 13.50 6.55 12.58
N LYS A 61 12.34 6.94 12.03
CA LYS A 61 11.07 6.97 12.77
C LYS A 61 10.63 5.59 13.25
N ARG A 62 10.83 4.54 12.44
CA ARG A 62 10.54 3.16 12.85
C ARG A 62 11.48 2.70 13.96
N ALA A 63 12.79 2.92 13.81
CA ALA A 63 13.77 2.57 14.83
C ALA A 63 13.51 3.26 16.19
N LYS A 64 13.09 4.53 16.18
CA LYS A 64 12.71 5.24 17.42
C LYS A 64 11.47 4.64 18.08
N ARG A 65 10.43 4.33 17.30
CA ARG A 65 9.23 3.68 17.81
C ARG A 65 9.55 2.33 18.46
N ASP A 66 10.40 1.53 17.82
CA ASP A 66 10.77 0.21 18.32
C ASP A 66 11.57 0.32 19.64
N LEU A 67 12.41 1.35 19.78
CA LEU A 67 13.12 1.66 21.03
C LEU A 67 12.18 2.11 22.15
N GLU A 68 11.17 2.92 21.84
CA GLU A 68 10.16 3.37 22.81
C GLU A 68 9.30 2.20 23.31
N LEU A 69 8.92 1.27 22.41
CA LEU A 69 8.13 0.08 22.76
C LEU A 69 8.90 -0.96 23.59
N THR A 70 10.23 -0.93 23.57
CA THR A 70 11.07 -1.82 24.40
C THR A 70 11.32 -1.29 25.82
N GLN A 71 10.84 -0.09 26.16
CA GLN A 71 10.99 0.51 27.50
C GLN A 71 9.74 0.39 28.39
N GLU A 72 8.69 -0.27 27.92
CA GLU A 72 7.49 -0.66 28.69
C GLU A 72 7.50 -2.15 29.03
#